data_AF-A0A7S2QFT2-F1
#
_entry.id   AF-A0A7S2QFT2-F1
#
_cell.length_a   1.000
_cell.length_b   1.000
_cell.length_c   1.000
_cell.angle_alpha   90.00
_cell.angle_beta   90.00
_cell.angle_gamma   90.00
#
_symmetry.space_group_name_H-M   'P 1'
#
loop_
_entity.id
_entity.type
_entity.pdbx_description
1 polymer ?
#
loop_
_entity_poly.entity_id
_entity_poly.type
_entity_poly.pdbx_seq_one_letter_code
_entity_poly.pdbx_strand_id
1 'polypeptide(L)'
;KEAVPNTVSHVAYASASEPSQVFFVGTGEYSGGLWELSLDVAQGMAPSSTPLTDRAPAQALGVLRTKLPAGVPVTYLSMSPSGRFIFIGFLDGRVFVVPLACPSCYVSLALADSMVGAIMTVAPSEDETVLLVGARDGSLTSVSLNAEELHDTAVRKANQAHYHLEDAAAKMKETMPAMPYAHATDWSLPSTESPGFVSFARDITDPATYSIQDAKLKTEEDHAKAQAEQKKKRVRERIQEVRQELEALMSKNQQIPSNKLSDNEMSIDQEHLAFLQTDMETKIQETNFELAWTVEFHERGMQKLRDFFLSRLDFERIEVLGFSSPHRVCTFRCPSMSQELQASLARLHELIFAADRESDDEDGPTDLNATLGGGLDGTLRGSVLGGSRALDGGEDATGEGGEVELSGAELRELRRKQRQERKEQIQELEKSKPSDTHEDPQDVEAIANAEATLGNYMLKTSDAYQVPENQRMNAEKKRRQMFLLEESMHAIKTEFNHRVLALRDFRQQVRAEVQRDLSALEEIDQQLGASTKWVVGLLDDEPGGPPEFPERRFDHDEADIKAFAQKLKPEAEKEVEVEEEDDDDIRSESEAHDDEEELAVGEEDEEGSADGDEAGGRRSSRKAPPPRTSASPV
;
A
#
# COMPACT_ATOMS: atom_id res chain seq x y z
N LYS A 1 -39.63 4.47 -4.68
CA LYS A 1 -39.06 4.65 -6.04
C LYS A 1 -38.68 6.11 -6.12
N GLU A 2 -37.40 6.43 -5.94
CA GLU A 2 -36.91 7.80 -6.09
C GLU A 2 -37.19 8.27 -7.52
N ALA A 3 -37.76 9.46 -7.68
CA ALA A 3 -38.03 10.05 -8.98
C ALA A 3 -36.69 10.49 -9.58
N VAL A 4 -36.18 9.75 -10.56
CA VAL A 4 -34.99 10.15 -11.32
C VAL A 4 -35.32 11.43 -12.08
N PRO A 5 -34.55 12.54 -11.92
CA PRO A 5 -34.82 13.76 -12.66
C PRO A 5 -34.68 13.54 -14.17
N ASN A 6 -35.56 14.19 -14.95
CA ASN A 6 -35.47 14.22 -16.41
C ASN A 6 -34.24 15.05 -16.82
N THR A 7 -33.18 14.40 -17.30
CA THR A 7 -31.97 15.07 -17.79
C THR A 7 -31.62 14.57 -19.18
N VAL A 8 -31.16 15.46 -20.06
CA VAL A 8 -30.63 15.08 -21.38
C VAL A 8 -29.16 14.71 -21.21
N SER A 9 -28.78 13.50 -21.59
CA SER A 9 -27.42 12.99 -21.41
C SER A 9 -26.54 13.24 -22.64
N HIS A 10 -27.09 13.03 -23.85
CA HIS A 10 -26.37 13.20 -25.10
C HIS A 10 -27.26 13.82 -26.17
N VAL A 11 -26.66 14.64 -27.04
CA VAL A 11 -27.33 15.38 -28.10
C VAL A 11 -26.50 15.30 -29.39
N ALA A 12 -27.16 15.07 -30.52
CA ALA A 12 -26.60 15.17 -31.86
C ALA A 12 -27.45 16.10 -32.73
N TYR A 13 -26.78 16.98 -33.47
CA TYR A 13 -27.43 18.01 -34.30
C TYR A 13 -27.36 17.63 -35.78
N ALA A 14 -28.52 17.50 -36.42
CA ALA A 14 -28.62 17.25 -37.86
C ALA A 14 -28.78 18.58 -38.59
N SER A 15 -27.64 19.20 -38.96
CA SER A 15 -27.65 20.47 -39.71
C SER A 15 -27.97 20.32 -41.20
N ALA A 16 -27.78 19.11 -41.75
CA ALA A 16 -27.82 18.87 -43.18
C ALA A 16 -29.23 18.55 -43.72
N SER A 17 -30.20 18.28 -42.85
CA SER A 17 -31.60 18.07 -43.20
C SER A 17 -32.39 19.34 -42.95
N GLU A 18 -33.14 19.83 -43.96
CA GLU A 18 -34.27 20.74 -43.73
C GLU A 18 -35.53 19.90 -43.51
N PRO A 19 -36.23 19.99 -42.37
CA PRO A 19 -36.03 20.90 -41.24
C PRO A 19 -34.87 20.49 -40.31
N SER A 20 -34.24 21.47 -39.63
CA SER A 20 -33.14 21.19 -38.69
C SER A 20 -33.65 20.38 -37.50
N GLN A 21 -33.06 19.20 -37.29
CA GLN A 21 -33.48 18.24 -36.28
C GLN A 21 -32.40 18.06 -35.21
N VAL A 22 -32.83 17.90 -33.97
CA VAL A 22 -31.98 17.54 -32.84
C VAL A 22 -32.36 16.16 -32.35
N PHE A 23 -31.39 15.26 -32.27
CA PHE A 23 -31.57 13.95 -31.68
C PHE A 23 -30.96 13.92 -30.30
N PHE A 24 -31.67 13.37 -29.31
CA PHE A 24 -31.16 13.30 -27.95
C PHE A 24 -31.61 12.04 -27.21
N VAL A 25 -30.85 11.71 -26.18
CA VAL A 25 -31.12 10.63 -25.22
C VAL A 25 -31.06 11.23 -23.81
N GLY A 26 -31.81 10.68 -22.86
CA GLY A 26 -31.85 11.19 -21.50
C GLY A 26 -32.30 10.19 -20.44
N THR A 27 -32.45 10.70 -19.23
CA THR A 27 -32.93 9.99 -18.03
C THR A 27 -34.40 10.32 -17.74
N GLY A 28 -35.02 9.58 -16.83
CA GLY A 28 -36.42 9.81 -16.44
C GLY A 28 -37.38 9.43 -17.58
N GLU A 29 -38.26 10.34 -17.98
CA GLU A 29 -39.22 10.15 -19.09
C GLU A 29 -38.56 9.92 -20.45
N TYR A 30 -37.32 10.39 -20.62
CA TYR A 30 -36.55 10.21 -21.86
C TYR A 30 -35.71 8.93 -21.87
N SER A 31 -35.77 8.12 -20.81
CA SER A 31 -34.98 6.89 -20.70
C SER A 31 -35.43 5.81 -21.70
N GLY A 32 -34.45 5.08 -22.26
CA GLY A 32 -34.71 3.96 -23.17
C GLY A 32 -35.20 4.34 -24.56
N GLY A 33 -35.04 5.60 -24.99
CA GLY A 33 -35.46 6.08 -26.30
C GLY A 33 -34.48 7.05 -26.94
N LEU A 34 -34.39 7.01 -28.27
CA LEU A 34 -33.85 8.08 -29.10
C LEU A 34 -34.98 9.04 -29.46
N TRP A 35 -34.86 10.28 -29.02
CA TRP A 35 -35.88 11.31 -29.19
C TRP A 35 -35.45 12.32 -30.24
N GLU A 36 -36.39 12.76 -31.07
CA GLU A 36 -36.20 13.80 -32.07
C GLU A 36 -36.95 15.07 -31.65
N LEU A 37 -36.28 16.21 -31.77
CA LEU A 37 -36.85 17.54 -31.62
C LEU A 37 -36.67 18.31 -32.93
N SER A 38 -37.77 18.68 -33.58
CA SER A 38 -37.72 19.56 -34.75
C SER A 38 -37.60 21.02 -34.29
N LEU A 39 -36.62 21.74 -34.82
CA LEU A 39 -36.36 23.15 -34.47
C LEU A 39 -37.23 24.14 -35.25
N ASP A 40 -38.02 23.67 -36.22
CA ASP A 40 -38.86 24.51 -37.09
C ASP A 40 -40.06 25.16 -36.39
N VAL A 41 -40.33 24.85 -35.12
CA VAL A 41 -41.53 25.33 -34.40
C VAL A 41 -41.34 26.70 -33.72
N ALA A 42 -40.31 27.47 -34.10
CA ALA A 42 -40.29 28.89 -33.76
C ALA A 42 -41.25 29.66 -34.69
N GLN A 43 -42.56 29.68 -34.37
CA GLN A 43 -43.48 30.61 -35.01
C GLN A 43 -42.88 32.03 -34.91
N GLY A 44 -42.56 32.64 -36.04
CA GLY A 44 -42.05 34.01 -36.08
C GLY A 44 -43.10 34.97 -35.53
N MET A 45 -42.99 35.33 -34.24
CA MET A 45 -43.86 36.33 -33.63
C MET A 45 -43.31 37.72 -33.91
N ALA A 46 -44.16 38.60 -34.45
CA ALA A 46 -43.80 39.99 -34.73
C ALA A 46 -43.30 40.71 -33.46
N PRO A 47 -42.26 41.56 -33.56
CA PRO A 47 -41.52 42.07 -32.40
C PRO A 47 -42.25 43.09 -31.51
N SER A 48 -43.53 43.41 -31.73
CA SER A 48 -44.10 44.68 -31.27
C SER A 48 -45.16 44.65 -30.15
N SER A 49 -45.46 43.53 -29.47
CA SER A 49 -46.49 43.59 -28.40
C SER A 49 -46.21 42.88 -27.08
N THR A 50 -45.10 42.16 -26.92
CA THR A 50 -44.77 41.49 -25.63
C THR A 50 -43.27 41.57 -25.33
N PRO A 51 -42.88 42.06 -24.12
CA PRO A 51 -41.49 42.04 -23.67
C PRO A 51 -40.99 40.60 -23.57
N LEU A 52 -39.70 40.40 -23.81
CA LEU A 52 -39.07 39.07 -23.94
C LEU A 52 -39.28 38.18 -22.69
N THR A 53 -39.48 38.80 -21.53
CA THR A 53 -39.66 38.16 -20.22
C THR A 53 -41.04 37.53 -20.02
N ASP A 54 -42.07 37.98 -20.75
CA ASP A 54 -43.46 37.50 -20.58
C ASP A 54 -43.88 36.51 -21.69
N ARG A 55 -42.91 36.08 -22.51
CA ARG A 55 -43.14 35.10 -23.57
C ARG A 55 -43.11 33.70 -22.97
N ALA A 56 -44.24 32.99 -23.00
CA ALA A 56 -44.25 31.56 -22.69
C ALA A 56 -43.38 30.80 -23.71
N PRO A 57 -42.44 29.94 -23.28
CA PRO A 57 -41.62 29.17 -24.21
C PRO A 57 -42.51 28.26 -25.05
N ALA A 58 -42.26 28.21 -26.36
CA ALA A 58 -42.93 27.26 -27.24
C ALA A 58 -42.62 25.83 -26.76
N GLN A 59 -43.66 25.05 -26.47
CA GLN A 59 -43.49 23.65 -26.11
C GLN A 59 -43.06 22.87 -27.35
N ALA A 60 -41.76 22.66 -27.51
CA ALA A 60 -41.22 21.75 -28.51
C ALA A 60 -41.39 20.31 -27.96
N LEU A 61 -42.32 19.55 -28.56
CA LEU A 61 -42.59 18.16 -28.18
C LEU A 61 -41.52 17.25 -28.80
N GLY A 62 -40.77 16.53 -27.96
CA GLY A 62 -39.88 15.48 -28.42
C GLY A 62 -40.67 14.26 -28.91
N VAL A 63 -40.34 13.74 -30.09
CA VAL A 63 -40.96 12.55 -30.69
C VAL A 63 -40.03 11.36 -30.51
N LEU A 64 -40.52 10.27 -29.91
CA LEU A 64 -39.75 9.03 -29.81
C LEU A 64 -39.61 8.37 -31.20
N ARG A 65 -38.36 8.16 -31.64
CA ARG A 65 -38.07 7.55 -32.95
C ARG A 65 -37.65 6.09 -32.86
N THR A 66 -36.81 5.77 -31.89
CA THR A 66 -36.23 4.43 -31.74
C THR A 66 -36.23 4.04 -30.27
N LYS A 67 -36.69 2.84 -29.95
CA LYS A 67 -36.51 2.28 -28.60
C LYS A 67 -35.11 1.71 -28.47
N LEU A 68 -34.40 2.12 -27.44
CA LEU A 68 -33.06 1.64 -27.12
C LEU A 68 -33.15 0.44 -26.16
N PRO A 69 -32.10 -0.39 -26.04
CA PRO A 69 -32.08 -1.52 -25.12
C PRO A 69 -32.39 -1.09 -23.68
N ALA A 70 -33.33 -1.79 -23.04
CA ALA A 70 -33.75 -1.47 -21.68
C ALA A 70 -32.62 -1.76 -20.68
N GLY A 71 -32.31 -0.80 -19.81
CA GLY A 71 -31.32 -0.97 -18.74
C GLY A 71 -29.85 -0.80 -19.17
N VAL A 72 -29.59 -0.49 -20.45
CA VAL A 72 -28.23 -0.22 -20.95
C VAL A 72 -28.08 1.28 -21.23
N PRO A 73 -27.19 2.01 -20.53
CA PRO A 73 -27.00 3.42 -20.77
C PRO A 73 -26.24 3.67 -22.08
N VAL A 74 -26.64 4.73 -22.77
CA VAL A 74 -25.92 5.26 -23.94
C VAL A 74 -24.70 6.03 -23.43
N THR A 75 -23.55 5.77 -24.04
CA THR A 75 -22.26 6.39 -23.70
C THR A 75 -21.77 7.35 -24.78
N TYR A 76 -22.20 7.16 -26.03
CA TYR A 76 -21.81 7.98 -27.17
C TYR A 76 -22.99 8.20 -28.13
N LEU A 77 -23.10 9.41 -28.68
CA LEU A 77 -24.09 9.77 -29.70
C LEU A 77 -23.45 10.77 -30.68
N SER A 78 -23.43 10.45 -31.96
CA SER A 78 -22.88 11.34 -32.99
C SER A 78 -23.60 11.20 -34.33
N MET A 79 -23.50 12.24 -35.16
CA MET A 79 -24.00 12.27 -36.53
C MET A 79 -22.90 11.81 -37.49
N SER A 80 -23.28 11.19 -38.59
CA SER A 80 -22.36 10.89 -39.68
C SER A 80 -21.93 12.17 -40.43
N PRO A 81 -20.71 12.23 -40.99
CA PRO A 81 -20.22 13.38 -41.74
C PRO A 81 -21.14 13.78 -42.91
N SER A 82 -21.75 12.79 -43.57
CA SER A 82 -22.70 13.03 -44.66
C SER A 82 -24.12 13.33 -44.17
N GLY A 83 -24.38 13.32 -42.85
CA GLY A 83 -25.70 13.50 -42.25
C GLY A 83 -26.71 12.40 -42.55
N ARG A 84 -26.29 11.21 -42.99
CA ARG A 84 -27.17 10.10 -43.37
C ARG A 84 -27.46 9.13 -42.22
N PHE A 85 -26.56 9.05 -41.24
CA PHE A 85 -26.64 8.09 -40.14
C PHE A 85 -26.43 8.76 -38.78
N ILE A 86 -27.00 8.13 -37.75
CA ILE A 86 -26.75 8.43 -36.34
C ILE A 86 -26.06 7.22 -35.74
N PHE A 87 -24.93 7.45 -35.06
CA PHE A 87 -24.16 6.43 -34.36
C PHE A 87 -24.46 6.52 -32.87
N ILE A 88 -24.84 5.39 -32.26
CA ILE A 88 -25.13 5.28 -30.83
C ILE A 88 -24.23 4.20 -30.24
N GLY A 89 -23.41 4.58 -29.27
CA GLY A 89 -22.58 3.66 -28.50
C GLY A 89 -23.22 3.36 -27.14
N PHE A 90 -23.14 2.11 -26.71
CA PHE A 90 -23.66 1.64 -25.44
C PHE A 90 -22.57 1.20 -24.47
N LEU A 91 -22.92 1.16 -23.17
CA LEU A 91 -22.04 0.65 -22.11
C LEU A 91 -21.72 -0.85 -22.26
N ASP A 92 -22.61 -1.63 -22.89
CA ASP A 92 -22.46 -3.08 -23.10
C ASP A 92 -21.62 -3.44 -24.34
N GLY A 93 -20.98 -2.46 -24.99
CA GLY A 93 -20.14 -2.67 -26.16
C GLY A 93 -20.89 -2.78 -27.49
N ARG A 94 -22.21 -2.51 -27.52
CA ARG A 94 -22.98 -2.48 -28.78
C ARG A 94 -22.92 -1.11 -29.45
N VAL A 95 -22.81 -1.10 -30.77
CA VAL A 95 -23.01 0.13 -31.58
C VAL A 95 -24.27 -0.02 -32.41
N PHE A 96 -25.19 0.95 -32.31
CA PHE A 96 -26.31 1.06 -33.24
C PHE A 96 -26.00 2.10 -34.32
N VAL A 97 -26.19 1.70 -35.57
CA VAL A 97 -26.17 2.58 -36.74
C VAL A 97 -27.60 2.80 -37.18
N VAL A 98 -28.11 4.02 -37.02
CA VAL A 98 -29.51 4.40 -37.29
C VAL A 98 -29.57 5.30 -38.53
N PRO A 99 -30.17 4.86 -39.65
CA PRO A 99 -30.32 5.70 -40.83
C PRO A 99 -31.34 6.82 -40.61
N LEU A 100 -30.99 8.06 -40.94
CA LEU A 100 -31.86 9.23 -40.77
C LEU A 100 -33.11 9.15 -41.65
N ALA A 101 -33.02 8.53 -42.82
CA ALA A 101 -34.16 8.31 -43.72
C ALA A 101 -35.28 7.46 -43.08
N CYS A 102 -34.94 6.56 -42.15
CA CYS A 102 -35.89 5.72 -41.43
C CYS A 102 -35.38 5.43 -40.01
N PRO A 103 -35.54 6.37 -39.06
CA PRO A 103 -34.93 6.25 -37.73
C PRO A 103 -35.61 5.17 -36.85
N SER A 104 -36.70 4.55 -37.32
CA SER A 104 -37.27 3.35 -36.71
C SER A 104 -36.48 2.07 -37.00
N CYS A 105 -35.49 2.13 -37.90
CA CYS A 105 -34.62 1.03 -38.28
C CYS A 105 -33.20 1.28 -37.79
N TYR A 106 -32.50 0.20 -37.45
CA TYR A 106 -31.11 0.29 -37.03
C TYR A 106 -30.38 -1.00 -37.39
N VAL A 107 -29.07 -0.90 -37.53
CA VAL A 107 -28.14 -2.04 -37.55
C VAL A 107 -27.45 -2.10 -36.20
N SER A 108 -27.51 -3.27 -35.57
CA SER A 108 -26.79 -3.54 -34.32
C SER A 108 -25.48 -4.23 -34.64
N LEU A 109 -24.37 -3.57 -34.34
CA LEU A 109 -23.03 -4.12 -34.42
C LEU A 109 -22.63 -4.60 -33.02
N ALA A 110 -22.35 -5.89 -32.90
CA ALA A 110 -21.80 -6.50 -31.70
C ALA A 110 -20.32 -6.82 -31.96
N LEU A 111 -19.44 -6.00 -31.40
CA LEU A 111 -17.99 -6.17 -31.50
C LEU A 111 -17.57 -7.14 -30.40
N ALA A 112 -16.75 -8.13 -30.75
CA ALA A 112 -16.73 -9.43 -30.07
C ALA A 112 -16.36 -9.40 -28.57
N ASP A 113 -16.90 -10.42 -27.89
CA ASP A 113 -16.91 -10.79 -26.46
C ASP A 113 -18.07 -10.25 -25.59
N SER A 114 -18.72 -9.13 -25.94
CA SER A 114 -19.84 -8.57 -25.15
C SER A 114 -19.56 -8.42 -23.64
N MET A 115 -18.29 -8.48 -23.25
CA MET A 115 -17.82 -8.56 -21.87
C MET A 115 -16.81 -7.45 -21.54
N VAL A 116 -16.18 -6.80 -22.54
CA VAL A 116 -15.16 -5.79 -22.24
C VAL A 116 -15.34 -4.53 -23.08
N GLY A 117 -15.70 -3.45 -22.40
CA GLY A 117 -15.52 -2.07 -22.86
C GLY A 117 -16.80 -1.32 -23.22
N ALA A 118 -17.15 -0.33 -22.40
CA ALA A 118 -18.10 0.71 -22.78
C ALA A 118 -17.60 1.46 -24.03
N ILE A 119 -18.45 1.69 -25.03
CA ILE A 119 -18.04 2.42 -26.24
C ILE A 119 -17.85 3.89 -25.88
N MET A 120 -16.63 4.39 -26.10
CA MET A 120 -16.28 5.77 -25.78
C MET A 120 -16.35 6.66 -27.02
N THR A 121 -16.06 6.11 -28.20
CA THR A 121 -16.05 6.87 -29.44
C THR A 121 -16.35 5.99 -30.65
N VAL A 122 -16.99 6.59 -31.65
CA VAL A 122 -17.22 5.99 -32.98
C VAL A 122 -16.84 7.04 -34.02
N ALA A 123 -15.86 6.72 -34.86
CA ALA A 123 -15.35 7.59 -35.91
C ALA A 123 -15.54 6.92 -37.28
N PRO A 124 -16.47 7.41 -38.13
CA PRO A 124 -16.63 6.94 -39.49
C PRO A 124 -15.55 7.51 -40.43
N SER A 125 -15.22 6.78 -41.49
CA SER A 125 -14.49 7.30 -42.65
C SER A 125 -15.32 8.36 -43.39
N GLU A 126 -14.69 9.18 -44.25
CA GLU A 126 -15.40 10.18 -45.06
C GLU A 126 -16.53 9.56 -45.91
N ASP A 127 -16.28 8.38 -46.48
CA ASP A 127 -17.26 7.63 -47.28
C ASP A 127 -18.22 6.77 -46.44
N GLU A 128 -18.07 6.77 -45.11
CA GLU A 128 -18.86 5.99 -44.14
C GLU A 128 -18.81 4.45 -44.35
N THR A 129 -17.88 3.97 -45.18
CA THR A 129 -17.66 2.55 -45.49
C THR A 129 -16.90 1.80 -44.40
N VAL A 130 -16.13 2.52 -43.58
CA VAL A 130 -15.39 1.96 -42.46
C VAL A 130 -15.72 2.76 -41.20
N LEU A 131 -16.03 2.05 -40.12
CA LEU A 131 -16.27 2.60 -38.80
C LEU A 131 -15.15 2.15 -37.86
N LEU A 132 -14.45 3.11 -37.26
CA LEU A 132 -13.52 2.87 -36.17
C LEU A 132 -14.25 3.07 -34.84
N VAL A 133 -14.23 2.04 -34.00
CA VAL A 133 -14.90 2.04 -32.71
C VAL A 133 -13.86 1.88 -31.61
N GLY A 134 -13.78 2.87 -30.73
CA GLY A 134 -12.90 2.88 -29.56
C GLY A 134 -13.69 2.59 -28.29
N ALA A 135 -13.29 1.55 -27.56
CA ALA A 135 -13.90 1.19 -26.29
C ALA A 135 -13.02 1.61 -25.10
N ARG A 136 -13.63 1.65 -23.91
CA ARG A 136 -13.01 2.14 -22.66
C ARG A 136 -11.81 1.33 -22.19
N ASP A 137 -11.74 0.08 -22.62
CA ASP A 137 -10.63 -0.85 -22.34
C ASP A 137 -9.39 -0.58 -23.20
N GLY A 138 -9.46 0.39 -24.12
CA GLY A 138 -8.38 0.71 -25.04
C GLY A 138 -8.40 -0.12 -26.32
N SER A 139 -9.42 -0.96 -26.53
CA SER A 139 -9.58 -1.67 -27.80
C SER A 139 -10.04 -0.71 -28.91
N LEU A 140 -9.41 -0.85 -30.08
CA LEU A 140 -9.78 -0.15 -31.31
C LEU A 140 -10.18 -1.19 -32.34
N THR A 141 -11.44 -1.16 -32.76
CA THR A 141 -11.99 -2.12 -33.72
C THR A 141 -12.42 -1.40 -35.00
N SER A 142 -12.05 -1.96 -36.15
CA SER A 142 -12.48 -1.49 -37.47
C SER A 142 -13.61 -2.38 -37.96
N VAL A 143 -14.69 -1.76 -38.42
CA VAL A 143 -15.88 -2.43 -38.93
C VAL A 143 -16.18 -1.90 -40.32
N SER A 144 -16.27 -2.79 -41.31
CA SER A 144 -16.76 -2.41 -42.63
C SER A 144 -18.29 -2.33 -42.62
N LEU A 145 -18.83 -1.24 -43.17
CA LEU A 145 -20.24 -0.96 -43.31
C LEU A 145 -20.56 -0.76 -44.79
N ASN A 146 -21.60 -1.42 -45.31
CA ASN A 146 -22.14 -1.09 -46.62
C ASN A 146 -23.10 0.10 -46.51
N ALA A 147 -22.53 1.32 -46.40
CA ALA A 147 -23.28 2.55 -46.16
C ALA A 147 -24.31 2.87 -47.26
N GLU A 148 -23.96 2.63 -48.54
CA GLU A 148 -24.86 2.93 -49.66
C GLU A 148 -26.11 2.06 -49.63
N GLU A 149 -25.96 0.74 -49.48
CA GLU A 149 -27.12 -0.14 -49.40
C GLU A 149 -27.93 0.05 -48.12
N LEU A 150 -27.27 0.37 -47.00
CA LEU A 150 -27.94 0.70 -45.75
C LEU A 150 -28.84 1.93 -45.91
N HIS A 151 -28.37 2.95 -46.61
CA HIS A 151 -29.16 4.13 -46.91
C HIS A 151 -30.31 3.82 -47.87
N ASP A 152 -30.04 3.12 -48.98
CA ASP A 152 -31.03 2.77 -49.99
C ASP A 152 -32.17 1.90 -49.43
N THR A 153 -31.83 0.93 -48.59
CA THR A 153 -32.83 0.07 -47.93
C THR A 153 -33.68 0.85 -46.92
N ALA A 154 -33.07 1.80 -46.19
CA ALA A 154 -33.82 2.69 -45.30
C ALA A 154 -34.79 3.59 -46.08
N VAL A 155 -34.36 4.17 -47.20
CA VAL A 155 -35.21 4.99 -48.08
C VAL A 155 -36.34 4.15 -48.71
N ARG A 156 -36.05 2.94 -49.17
CA ARG A 156 -37.07 2.02 -49.72
C ARG A 156 -38.11 1.64 -48.67
N LYS A 157 -37.68 1.34 -47.43
CA LYS A 157 -38.58 1.02 -46.32
C LYS A 157 -39.40 2.23 -45.86
N ALA A 158 -38.83 3.44 -45.90
CA ALA A 158 -39.59 4.66 -45.64
C ALA A 158 -40.70 4.88 -46.68
N ASN A 159 -40.47 4.49 -47.94
CA ASN A 159 -41.40 4.69 -49.05
C ASN A 159 -42.37 3.50 -49.29
N GLN A 160 -42.06 2.29 -48.83
CA GLN A 160 -42.86 1.07 -49.02
C GLN A 160 -43.13 0.35 -47.70
N ALA A 161 -44.40 0.24 -47.30
CA ALA A 161 -44.81 -0.35 -46.02
C ALA A 161 -44.60 -1.88 -45.90
N HIS A 162 -44.36 -2.60 -47.00
CA HIS A 162 -44.21 -4.07 -47.03
C HIS A 162 -42.87 -4.51 -47.63
N TYR A 163 -41.76 -4.06 -47.04
CA TYR A 163 -40.42 -4.55 -47.38
C TYR A 163 -39.95 -5.56 -46.32
N HIS A 164 -39.63 -6.79 -46.73
CA HIS A 164 -39.12 -7.84 -45.83
C HIS A 164 -37.64 -7.57 -45.49
N LEU A 165 -37.34 -7.40 -44.21
CA LEU A 165 -35.98 -7.11 -43.70
C LEU A 165 -34.96 -8.21 -44.00
N GLU A 166 -35.41 -9.46 -44.16
CA GLU A 166 -34.54 -10.62 -44.44
C GLU A 166 -33.92 -10.56 -45.86
N ASP A 167 -34.68 -10.08 -46.84
CA ASP A 167 -34.19 -9.88 -48.22
C ASP A 167 -33.17 -8.74 -48.31
N ALA A 168 -33.29 -7.75 -47.42
CA ALA A 168 -32.36 -6.63 -47.31
C ALA A 168 -31.00 -7.09 -46.75
N ALA A 169 -31.03 -7.91 -45.70
CA ALA A 169 -29.82 -8.44 -45.06
C ALA A 169 -29.03 -9.38 -46.00
N ALA A 170 -29.72 -10.16 -46.83
CA ALA A 170 -29.09 -11.03 -47.83
C ALA A 170 -28.35 -10.21 -48.91
N LYS A 171 -28.97 -9.14 -49.42
CA LYS A 171 -28.36 -8.24 -50.41
C LYS A 171 -27.14 -7.49 -49.84
N MET A 172 -27.27 -6.96 -48.62
CA MET A 172 -26.15 -6.28 -47.93
C MET A 172 -24.92 -7.17 -47.78
N LYS A 173 -25.13 -8.47 -47.53
CA LYS A 173 -24.04 -9.43 -47.40
C LYS A 173 -23.39 -9.78 -48.75
N GLU A 174 -24.16 -9.76 -49.84
CA GLU A 174 -23.68 -10.07 -51.20
C GLU A 174 -22.87 -8.93 -51.81
N THR A 175 -23.20 -7.69 -51.45
CA THR A 175 -22.57 -6.45 -51.96
C THR A 175 -21.56 -5.84 -51.00
N MET A 176 -21.29 -6.48 -49.86
CA MET A 176 -20.22 -6.07 -48.96
C MET A 176 -18.89 -6.01 -49.74
N PRO A 177 -18.18 -4.87 -49.73
CA PRO A 177 -16.87 -4.79 -50.34
C PRO A 177 -15.92 -5.79 -49.65
N ALA A 178 -15.19 -6.57 -50.45
CA ALA A 178 -14.19 -7.49 -49.92
C ALA A 178 -13.08 -6.69 -49.24
N MET A 179 -12.90 -6.91 -47.94
CA MET A 179 -11.78 -6.32 -47.19
C MET A 179 -10.46 -6.85 -47.78
N PRO A 180 -9.53 -5.97 -48.20
CA PRO A 180 -8.18 -6.42 -48.51
C PRO A 180 -7.55 -6.95 -47.22
N TYR A 181 -7.27 -8.26 -47.20
CA TYR A 181 -6.58 -8.89 -46.09
C TYR A 181 -5.09 -8.57 -46.24
N ALA A 182 -4.64 -7.46 -45.65
CA ALA A 182 -3.20 -7.18 -45.56
C ALA A 182 -2.62 -8.07 -44.45
N HIS A 183 -1.81 -9.05 -44.84
CA HIS A 183 -1.04 -9.82 -43.87
C HIS A 183 0.02 -8.89 -43.26
N ALA A 184 0.38 -9.09 -41.98
CA ALA A 184 1.38 -8.23 -41.30
C ALA A 184 2.75 -8.21 -41.99
N THR A 185 3.00 -9.16 -42.90
CA THR A 185 4.21 -9.26 -43.72
C THR A 185 4.17 -8.42 -45.01
N ASP A 186 3.01 -7.92 -45.40
CA ASP A 186 2.83 -7.17 -46.66
C ASP A 186 2.89 -5.65 -46.45
N TRP A 187 3.15 -5.22 -45.22
CA TRP A 187 3.38 -3.82 -44.88
C TRP A 187 4.84 -3.46 -45.15
N SER A 188 5.12 -2.95 -46.35
CA SER A 188 6.35 -2.20 -46.61
C SER A 188 6.08 -0.71 -46.48
N LEU A 189 6.92 0.00 -45.72
CA LEU A 189 6.93 1.47 -45.76
C LEU A 189 7.18 1.93 -47.20
N PRO A 190 6.44 2.93 -47.71
CA PRO A 190 6.70 3.47 -49.04
C PRO A 190 8.12 4.06 -49.07
N SER A 191 8.85 3.81 -50.16
CA SER A 191 10.21 4.31 -50.33
C SER A 191 10.25 5.85 -50.31
N THR A 192 11.31 6.38 -49.72
CA THR A 192 11.63 7.81 -49.54
C THR A 192 11.76 8.59 -50.85
N GLU A 193 11.70 7.92 -52.00
CA GLU A 193 11.83 8.52 -53.33
C GLU A 193 10.48 8.80 -54.02
N SER A 194 9.36 8.56 -53.34
CA SER A 194 8.03 8.83 -53.89
C SER A 194 7.81 10.35 -54.06
N PRO A 195 7.53 10.85 -55.29
CA PRO A 195 7.51 12.28 -55.57
C PRO A 195 6.26 12.92 -54.98
N GLY A 196 6.41 13.47 -53.78
CA GLY A 196 5.35 14.10 -52.98
C GLY A 196 5.68 14.16 -51.48
N PHE A 197 6.65 13.39 -51.01
CA PHE A 197 7.07 13.41 -49.60
C PHE A 197 8.16 14.48 -49.38
N VAL A 198 7.76 15.68 -49.01
CA VAL A 198 8.68 16.66 -48.42
C VAL A 198 8.99 16.14 -47.02
N SER A 199 10.24 15.75 -46.74
CA SER A 199 10.66 15.35 -45.41
C SER A 199 10.60 16.56 -44.48
N PHE A 200 9.43 16.80 -43.90
CA PHE A 200 9.38 17.54 -42.64
C PHE A 200 10.16 16.69 -41.64
N ALA A 201 11.20 17.28 -41.03
CA ALA A 201 11.90 16.66 -39.93
C ALA A 201 10.83 16.19 -38.93
N ARG A 202 10.83 14.88 -38.62
CA ARG A 202 9.88 14.32 -37.66
C ARG A 202 10.10 15.05 -36.33
N ASP A 203 9.04 15.64 -35.81
CA ASP A 203 9.07 16.28 -34.51
C ASP A 203 9.34 15.20 -33.45
N ILE A 204 10.18 15.52 -32.47
CA ILE A 204 10.61 14.55 -31.45
C ILE A 204 9.42 14.34 -30.51
N THR A 205 8.64 13.29 -30.75
CA THR A 205 7.44 12.94 -29.96
C THR A 205 7.75 12.13 -28.71
N ASP A 206 9.00 11.68 -28.54
CA ASP A 206 9.42 10.88 -27.42
C ASP A 206 10.01 11.79 -26.31
N PRO A 207 9.43 11.82 -25.09
CA PRO A 207 9.97 12.59 -23.97
C PRO A 207 11.37 12.17 -23.53
N ALA A 208 11.84 11.00 -23.97
CA ALA A 208 13.14 10.43 -23.61
C ALA A 208 14.27 10.77 -24.59
N THR A 209 13.98 11.25 -25.80
CA THR A 209 15.02 11.59 -26.78
C THR A 209 15.59 12.97 -26.49
N TYR A 210 16.90 13.04 -26.23
CA TYR A 210 17.59 14.29 -25.94
C TYR A 210 17.54 15.26 -27.13
N SER A 211 17.46 16.55 -26.84
CA SER A 211 17.67 17.56 -27.88
C SER A 211 19.11 17.48 -28.40
N ILE A 212 19.34 17.84 -29.67
CA ILE A 212 20.69 17.80 -30.29
C ILE A 212 21.73 18.58 -29.46
N GLN A 213 21.30 19.62 -28.74
CA GLN A 213 22.17 20.39 -27.85
C GLN A 213 22.42 19.68 -26.51
N ASP A 214 21.40 19.02 -25.95
CA ASP A 214 21.55 18.24 -24.71
C ASP A 214 22.39 16.98 -24.95
N ALA A 215 22.22 16.31 -26.09
CA ALA A 215 23.03 15.16 -26.51
C ALA A 215 24.50 15.56 -26.68
N LYS A 216 24.78 16.72 -27.30
CA LYS A 216 26.14 17.22 -27.43
C LYS A 216 26.77 17.58 -26.08
N LEU A 217 26.02 18.21 -25.18
CA LEU A 217 26.52 18.55 -23.84
C LEU A 217 26.79 17.30 -23.00
N LYS A 218 25.89 16.31 -23.03
CA LYS A 218 26.06 15.05 -22.32
C LYS A 218 27.23 14.22 -22.84
N THR A 219 27.37 14.08 -24.17
CA THR A 219 28.51 13.36 -24.76
C THR A 219 29.85 14.03 -24.41
N GLU A 220 29.91 15.37 -24.39
CA GLU A 220 31.08 16.10 -23.92
C GLU A 220 31.36 15.85 -22.42
N GLU A 221 30.33 15.87 -21.57
CA GLU A 221 30.44 15.56 -20.14
C GLU A 221 30.89 14.11 -19.87
N ASP A 222 30.35 13.15 -20.61
CA ASP A 222 30.64 11.73 -20.44
C ASP A 222 32.03 11.38 -20.98
N HIS A 223 32.46 11.99 -22.08
CA HIS A 223 33.84 11.92 -22.55
C HIS A 223 34.82 12.53 -21.51
N ALA A 224 34.45 13.66 -20.88
CA ALA A 224 35.25 14.24 -19.81
C ALA A 224 35.33 13.34 -18.56
N LYS A 225 34.21 12.71 -18.16
CA LYS A 225 34.17 11.73 -17.07
C LYS A 225 35.01 10.50 -17.39
N ALA A 226 34.88 9.94 -18.59
CA ALA A 226 35.65 8.78 -19.04
C ALA A 226 37.16 9.06 -19.02
N GLN A 227 37.59 10.23 -19.52
CA GLN A 227 38.99 10.66 -19.43
C GLN A 227 39.45 10.81 -17.98
N ALA A 228 38.61 11.36 -17.10
CA ALA A 228 38.92 11.46 -15.66
C ALA A 228 39.03 10.07 -15.00
N GLU A 229 38.17 9.13 -15.36
CA GLU A 229 38.21 7.75 -14.87
C GLU A 229 39.44 6.99 -15.36
N GLN A 230 39.84 7.16 -16.62
CA GLN A 230 41.08 6.59 -17.15
C GLN A 230 42.30 7.12 -16.37
N LYS A 231 42.36 8.42 -16.09
CA LYS A 231 43.43 9.01 -15.26
C LYS A 231 43.40 8.43 -13.83
N LYS A 232 42.22 8.32 -13.20
CA LYS A 232 42.07 7.69 -11.89
C LYS A 232 42.54 6.23 -11.92
N LYS A 233 42.22 5.47 -12.97
CA LYS A 233 42.64 4.08 -13.15
C LYS A 233 44.16 3.95 -13.24
N ARG A 234 44.82 4.78 -14.06
CA ARG A 234 46.29 4.83 -14.14
C ARG A 234 46.93 5.16 -12.79
N VAL A 235 46.37 6.08 -12.03
CA VAL A 235 46.86 6.41 -10.68
C VAL A 235 46.66 5.23 -9.73
N ARG A 236 45.53 4.51 -9.77
CA ARG A 236 45.31 3.31 -8.95
C ARG A 236 46.28 2.19 -9.29
N GLU A 237 46.52 1.94 -10.58
CA GLU A 237 47.51 0.97 -11.05
C GLU A 237 48.90 1.32 -10.51
N ARG A 238 49.30 2.60 -10.61
CA ARG A 238 50.57 3.06 -10.05
C ARG A 238 50.66 2.90 -8.53
N ILE A 239 49.59 3.18 -7.79
CA ILE A 239 49.53 2.95 -6.33
C ILE A 239 49.67 1.45 -6.02
N GLN A 240 49.06 0.58 -6.83
CA GLN A 240 49.15 -0.86 -6.66
C GLN A 240 50.57 -1.37 -6.90
N GLU A 241 51.26 -0.87 -7.93
CA GLU A 241 52.68 -1.14 -8.16
C GLU A 241 53.53 -0.72 -6.95
N VAL A 242 53.36 0.51 -6.46
CA VAL A 242 54.10 1.02 -5.29
C VAL A 242 53.82 0.20 -4.03
N ARG A 243 52.58 -0.28 -3.83
CA ARG A 243 52.23 -1.17 -2.72
C ARG A 243 52.92 -2.53 -2.83
N GLN A 244 52.99 -3.12 -4.02
CA GLN A 244 53.70 -4.37 -4.25
C GLN A 244 55.20 -4.20 -4.02
N GLU A 245 55.78 -3.09 -4.47
CA GLU A 245 57.18 -2.74 -4.19
C GLU A 245 57.44 -2.62 -2.68
N LEU A 246 56.53 -1.96 -1.95
CA LEU A 246 56.63 -1.83 -0.48
C LEU A 246 56.51 -3.18 0.22
N GLU A 247 55.57 -4.04 -0.17
CA GLU A 247 55.42 -5.40 0.37
C GLU A 247 56.65 -6.28 0.07
N ALA A 248 57.22 -6.14 -1.13
CA ALA A 248 58.47 -6.80 -1.50
C ALA A 248 59.67 -6.29 -0.68
N LEU A 249 59.69 -5.00 -0.31
CA LEU A 249 60.72 -4.45 0.59
C LEU A 249 60.51 -4.89 2.04
N MET A 250 59.27 -4.94 2.53
CA MET A 250 58.95 -5.42 3.87
C MET A 250 59.30 -6.91 4.04
N SER A 251 58.98 -7.74 3.04
CA SER A 251 59.35 -9.16 3.05
C SER A 251 60.88 -9.37 3.01
N LYS A 252 61.61 -8.57 2.22
CA LYS A 252 63.10 -8.57 2.25
C LYS A 252 63.65 -8.16 3.62
N ASN A 253 63.09 -7.13 4.25
CA ASN A 253 63.50 -6.69 5.59
C ASN A 253 63.21 -7.80 6.65
N GLN A 254 62.10 -8.52 6.53
CA GLN A 254 61.76 -9.64 7.42
C GLN A 254 62.72 -10.83 7.29
N GLN A 255 63.29 -11.07 6.11
CA GLN A 255 64.24 -12.15 5.83
C GLN A 255 65.67 -11.89 6.36
N ILE A 256 65.99 -10.66 6.78
CA ILE A 256 67.31 -10.32 7.32
C ILE A 256 67.46 -10.86 8.76
N PRO A 257 68.46 -11.72 9.05
CA PRO A 257 68.57 -12.41 10.34
C PRO A 257 69.05 -11.53 11.52
N SER A 258 69.77 -10.43 11.25
CA SER A 258 70.19 -9.46 12.28
C SER A 258 70.19 -8.04 11.71
N ASN A 259 69.68 -7.06 12.47
CA ASN A 259 69.42 -5.65 12.07
C ASN A 259 68.18 -5.45 11.18
N LYS A 260 67.04 -6.02 11.57
CA LYS A 260 65.75 -5.69 10.96
C LYS A 260 65.38 -4.25 11.29
N LEU A 261 65.03 -3.46 10.28
CA LEU A 261 64.55 -2.09 10.48
C LEU A 261 63.13 -2.13 11.05
N SER A 262 62.85 -1.30 12.04
CA SER A 262 61.48 -1.04 12.50
C SER A 262 60.72 -0.15 11.52
N ASP A 263 59.39 -0.15 11.56
CA ASP A 263 58.57 0.70 10.67
C ASP A 263 58.92 2.20 10.76
N ASN A 264 59.29 2.67 11.96
CA ASN A 264 59.73 4.05 12.17
C ASN A 264 61.12 4.35 11.58
N GLU A 265 62.01 3.35 11.52
CA GLU A 265 63.33 3.51 10.87
C GLU A 265 63.23 3.34 9.35
N MET A 266 62.17 2.70 8.87
CA MET A 266 61.87 2.54 7.45
C MET A 266 61.17 3.78 6.86
N SER A 267 60.52 4.60 7.70
CA SER A 267 60.01 5.91 7.31
C SER A 267 61.13 6.94 7.22
N ILE A 268 61.29 7.53 6.03
CA ILE A 268 62.36 8.52 5.75
C ILE A 268 62.10 9.84 6.48
N ASP A 269 60.85 10.30 6.52
CA ASP A 269 60.46 11.57 7.13
C ASP A 269 59.11 11.45 7.85
N GLN A 270 59.15 11.51 9.18
CA GLN A 270 57.98 11.38 10.02
C GLN A 270 57.14 12.68 10.09
N GLU A 271 57.76 13.85 9.89
CA GLU A 271 57.05 15.13 9.86
C GLU A 271 56.24 15.25 8.56
N HIS A 272 56.80 14.80 7.44
CA HIS A 272 56.08 14.77 6.17
C HIS A 272 54.90 13.78 6.19
N LEU A 273 55.03 12.62 6.85
CA LEU A 273 53.91 11.70 7.05
C LEU A 273 52.79 12.31 7.90
N ALA A 274 53.14 13.03 8.97
CA ALA A 274 52.16 13.74 9.78
C ALA A 274 51.44 14.82 8.97
N PHE A 275 52.18 15.59 8.14
CA PHE A 275 51.57 16.55 7.22
C PHE A 275 50.61 15.89 6.23
N LEU A 276 51.00 14.77 5.60
CA LEU A 276 50.13 14.02 4.70
C LEU A 276 48.88 13.47 5.39
N GLN A 277 48.99 13.04 6.65
CA GLN A 277 47.83 12.61 7.44
C GLN A 277 46.87 13.79 7.70
N THR A 278 47.39 14.96 8.07
CA THR A 278 46.55 16.15 8.25
C THR A 278 45.89 16.60 6.94
N ASP A 279 46.62 16.57 5.81
CA ASP A 279 46.06 16.90 4.49
C ASP A 279 45.02 15.86 4.03
N MET A 280 45.22 14.58 4.36
CA MET A 280 44.24 13.52 4.12
C MET A 280 42.97 13.75 4.96
N GLU A 281 43.12 14.09 6.24
CA GLU A 281 41.99 14.41 7.12
C GLU A 281 41.21 15.63 6.64
N THR A 282 41.90 16.71 6.22
CA THR A 282 41.22 17.89 5.67
C THR A 282 40.47 17.56 4.39
N LYS A 283 41.05 16.76 3.49
CA LYS A 283 40.36 16.32 2.26
C LYS A 283 39.15 15.45 2.57
N ILE A 284 39.24 14.54 3.55
CA ILE A 284 38.10 13.74 4.01
C ILE A 284 37.01 14.66 4.57
N GLN A 285 37.37 15.65 5.39
CA GLN A 285 36.41 16.61 5.93
C GLN A 285 35.73 17.44 4.83
N GLU A 286 36.48 17.89 3.82
CA GLU A 286 35.94 18.59 2.64
C GLU A 286 34.94 17.70 1.89
N THR A 287 35.31 16.46 1.58
CA THR A 287 34.38 15.52 0.90
C THR A 287 33.14 15.22 1.75
N ASN A 288 33.29 15.08 3.06
CA ASN A 288 32.15 14.91 3.97
C ASN A 288 31.25 16.15 3.98
N PHE A 289 31.81 17.36 3.89
CA PHE A 289 31.04 18.60 3.81
C PHE A 289 30.27 18.72 2.49
N GLU A 290 30.89 18.35 1.38
CA GLU A 290 30.24 18.32 0.06
C GLU A 290 29.10 17.29 0.01
N LEU A 291 29.32 16.11 0.59
CA LEU A 291 28.33 15.03 0.65
C LEU A 291 27.34 15.16 1.81
N ALA A 292 27.55 16.10 2.75
CA ALA A 292 26.70 16.23 3.93
C ALA A 292 25.23 16.41 3.57
N TRP A 293 24.94 17.20 2.53
CA TRP A 293 23.57 17.42 2.08
C TRP A 293 22.93 16.17 1.49
N THR A 294 23.65 15.40 0.67
CA THR A 294 23.10 14.18 0.03
C THR A 294 22.86 13.10 1.06
N VAL A 295 23.80 12.91 1.99
CA VAL A 295 23.66 12.00 3.14
C VAL A 295 22.43 12.37 3.96
N GLU A 296 22.32 13.62 4.42
CA GLU A 296 21.16 14.09 5.19
C GLU A 296 19.84 13.98 4.42
N PHE A 297 19.85 14.23 3.11
CA PHE A 297 18.66 14.10 2.27
C PHE A 297 18.15 12.65 2.25
N HIS A 298 19.03 11.69 1.99
CA HIS A 298 18.68 10.28 1.96
C HIS A 298 18.37 9.72 3.34
N GLU A 299 19.14 10.10 4.37
CA GLU A 299 18.90 9.71 5.76
C GLU A 299 17.54 10.21 6.26
N ARG A 300 17.20 11.48 6.04
CA ARG A 300 15.88 12.01 6.39
C ARG A 300 14.76 11.38 5.58
N GLY A 301 15.00 11.06 4.30
CA GLY A 301 14.06 10.32 3.48
C GLY A 301 13.75 8.95 4.07
N MET A 302 14.79 8.20 4.45
CA MET A 302 14.67 6.89 5.09
C MET A 302 13.99 7.00 6.46
N GLN A 303 14.35 7.99 7.28
CA GLN A 303 13.71 8.25 8.57
C GLN A 303 12.21 8.54 8.41
N LYS A 304 11.80 9.39 7.45
CA LYS A 304 10.38 9.66 7.19
C LYS A 304 9.61 8.41 6.81
N LEU A 305 10.20 7.54 6.00
CA LEU A 305 9.59 6.25 5.63
C LEU A 305 9.50 5.33 6.84
N ARG A 306 10.56 5.22 7.63
CA ARG A 306 10.59 4.45 8.88
C ARG A 306 9.51 4.95 9.85
N ASP A 307 9.41 6.25 10.05
CA ASP A 307 8.43 6.84 10.96
C ASP A 307 7.01 6.61 10.45
N PHE A 308 6.76 6.76 9.15
CA PHE A 308 5.43 6.54 8.60
C PHE A 308 4.96 5.08 8.71
N PHE A 309 5.85 4.13 8.40
CA PHE A 309 5.48 2.71 8.28
C PHE A 309 5.70 1.88 9.54
N LEU A 310 6.75 2.17 10.32
CA LEU A 310 7.19 1.35 11.46
C LEU A 310 6.89 1.99 12.82
N SER A 311 7.01 3.31 12.98
CA SER A 311 6.83 3.94 14.31
C SER A 311 5.42 3.78 14.90
N ARG A 312 4.42 3.55 14.05
CA ARG A 312 3.02 3.35 14.46
C ARG A 312 2.70 1.91 14.84
N LEU A 313 3.67 1.00 14.76
CA LEU A 313 3.49 -0.43 15.03
C LEU A 313 4.20 -0.79 16.33
N ASP A 314 3.50 -1.54 17.18
CA ASP A 314 4.14 -2.20 18.33
C ASP A 314 4.81 -3.51 17.88
N PHE A 315 4.18 -4.22 16.95
CA PHE A 315 4.70 -5.48 16.41
C PHE A 315 4.62 -5.52 14.89
N GLU A 316 5.76 -5.78 14.26
CA GLU A 316 5.85 -6.15 12.85
C GLU A 316 5.43 -7.61 12.61
N ARG A 317 5.25 -7.96 11.34
CA ARG A 317 5.01 -9.34 10.92
C ARG A 317 6.34 -10.08 10.84
N ILE A 318 6.55 -10.99 11.78
CA ILE A 318 7.71 -11.86 11.91
C ILE A 318 7.22 -13.27 11.64
N GLU A 319 7.92 -14.01 10.79
CA GLU A 319 7.63 -15.42 10.53
C GLU A 319 8.70 -16.29 11.18
N VAL A 320 8.27 -17.31 11.91
CA VAL A 320 9.13 -18.33 12.49
C VAL A 320 8.85 -19.65 11.76
N LEU A 321 9.88 -20.22 11.14
CA LEU A 321 9.76 -21.49 10.41
C LEU A 321 10.06 -22.68 11.35
N GLY A 322 9.52 -23.86 11.02
CA GLY A 322 9.94 -25.11 11.65
C GLY A 322 11.28 -25.60 11.09
N PHE A 323 12.07 -26.32 11.89
CA PHE A 323 13.40 -26.80 11.48
C PHE A 323 13.38 -27.79 10.30
N SER A 324 12.60 -28.87 10.41
CA SER A 324 12.50 -29.91 9.36
C SER A 324 11.07 -30.10 8.86
N SER A 325 10.16 -29.22 9.29
CA SER A 325 8.74 -29.26 8.95
C SER A 325 8.35 -28.02 8.15
N PRO A 326 7.41 -28.10 7.20
CA PRO A 326 6.93 -26.96 6.42
C PRO A 326 6.03 -25.99 7.22
N HIS A 327 5.87 -26.22 8.52
CA HIS A 327 5.06 -25.37 9.38
C HIS A 327 5.73 -24.01 9.57
N ARG A 328 4.93 -22.96 9.51
CA ARG A 328 5.34 -21.58 9.74
C ARG A 328 4.32 -20.90 10.63
N VAL A 329 4.78 -20.11 11.59
CA VAL A 329 3.93 -19.32 12.48
C VAL A 329 4.32 -17.87 12.31
N CYS A 330 3.34 -16.98 12.18
CA CYS A 330 3.58 -15.56 11.98
C CYS A 330 2.92 -14.73 13.08
N THR A 331 3.57 -13.64 13.48
CA THR A 331 2.95 -12.64 14.34
C THR A 331 1.89 -11.85 13.59
N PHE A 332 0.90 -11.33 14.31
CA PHE A 332 -0.03 -10.33 13.79
C PHE A 332 0.64 -8.97 13.77
N ARG A 333 0.56 -8.26 12.64
CA ARG A 333 0.94 -6.84 12.59
C ARG A 333 -0.01 -6.05 13.48
N CYS A 334 0.51 -5.44 14.55
CA CYS A 334 -0.28 -4.72 15.54
C CYS A 334 0.13 -3.24 15.57
N PRO A 335 -0.78 -2.32 15.20
CA PRO A 335 -0.55 -0.91 15.43
C PRO A 335 -0.55 -0.61 16.92
N SER A 336 0.27 0.35 17.33
CA SER A 336 0.25 0.88 18.69
C SER A 336 -1.11 1.48 19.00
N MET A 337 -1.61 1.30 20.22
CA MET A 337 -2.85 1.95 20.65
C MET A 337 -2.71 3.47 20.54
N SER A 338 -3.73 4.14 19.98
CA SER A 338 -3.69 5.60 19.86
C SER A 338 -3.64 6.26 21.24
N GLN A 339 -2.96 7.40 21.35
CA GLN A 339 -2.85 8.12 22.64
C GLN A 339 -4.22 8.53 23.19
N GLU A 340 -5.17 8.88 22.31
CA GLU A 340 -6.55 9.17 22.70
C GLU A 340 -7.26 7.94 23.27
N LEU A 341 -7.08 6.77 22.63
CA LEU A 341 -7.65 5.51 23.10
C LEU A 341 -7.06 5.15 24.46
N GLN A 342 -5.73 5.19 24.62
CA GLN A 342 -5.06 4.92 25.89
C GLN A 342 -5.56 5.83 27.02
N ALA A 343 -5.68 7.13 26.76
CA ALA A 343 -6.22 8.08 27.74
C ALA A 343 -7.69 7.79 28.08
N SER A 344 -8.50 7.40 27.09
CA SER A 344 -9.90 7.04 27.31
C SER A 344 -10.06 5.74 28.10
N LEU A 345 -9.24 4.73 27.82
CA LEU A 345 -9.20 3.46 28.55
C LEU A 345 -8.76 3.67 29.99
N ALA A 346 -7.71 4.47 30.22
CA ALA A 346 -7.26 4.80 31.57
C ALA A 346 -8.38 5.42 32.41
N ARG A 347 -9.13 6.37 31.85
CA ARG A 347 -10.31 6.96 32.52
C ARG A 347 -11.42 5.94 32.74
N LEU A 348 -11.66 5.03 31.80
CA LEU A 348 -12.69 4.00 31.96
C LEU A 348 -12.31 2.99 33.04
N HIS A 349 -11.06 2.57 33.09
CA HIS A 349 -10.55 1.72 34.15
C HIS A 349 -10.65 2.39 35.50
N GLU A 350 -10.29 3.68 35.62
CA GLU A 350 -10.46 4.43 36.86
C GLU A 350 -11.93 4.47 37.32
N LEU A 351 -12.88 4.66 36.40
CA LEU A 351 -14.31 4.63 36.71
C LEU A 351 -14.81 3.23 37.12
N ILE A 352 -14.31 2.17 36.48
CA ILE A 352 -14.66 0.79 36.84
C ILE A 352 -14.09 0.45 38.22
N PHE A 353 -12.81 0.75 38.46
CA PHE A 353 -12.16 0.54 39.76
C PHE A 353 -12.81 1.38 40.88
N ALA A 354 -13.26 2.60 40.59
CA ALA A 354 -13.99 3.41 41.56
C ALA A 354 -15.38 2.81 41.87
N ALA A 355 -16.10 2.32 40.87
CA ALA A 355 -17.39 1.66 41.07
C ALA A 355 -17.25 0.34 41.87
N ASP A 356 -16.22 -0.45 41.59
CA ASP A 356 -15.95 -1.69 42.35
C ASP A 356 -15.58 -1.37 43.81
N ARG A 357 -14.85 -0.27 44.06
CA ARG A 357 -14.57 0.19 45.44
C ARG A 357 -15.82 0.68 46.15
N GLU A 358 -16.68 1.44 45.48
CA GLU A 358 -17.96 1.88 46.07
C GLU A 358 -18.91 0.71 46.37
N SER A 359 -18.84 -0.41 45.64
CA SER A 359 -19.56 -1.64 46.00
C SER A 359 -18.92 -2.44 47.13
N ASP A 360 -17.60 -2.37 47.29
CA ASP A 360 -16.90 -3.01 48.41
C ASP A 360 -16.96 -2.15 49.70
N ASP A 361 -17.18 -0.83 49.60
CA ASP A 361 -17.26 0.10 50.73
C ASP A 361 -18.63 0.08 51.48
N GLU A 362 -19.65 -0.65 50.99
CA GLU A 362 -20.82 -1.02 51.80
C GLU A 362 -20.54 -2.18 52.77
N ASP A 363 -19.41 -2.88 52.63
CA ASP A 363 -18.82 -3.71 53.69
C ASP A 363 -17.81 -2.86 54.50
N GLY A 364 -18.37 -2.00 55.35
CA GLY A 364 -17.59 -1.25 56.33
C GLY A 364 -16.78 -2.16 57.27
N PRO A 365 -15.51 -1.80 57.57
CA PRO A 365 -14.54 -2.67 58.24
C PRO A 365 -14.79 -2.75 59.75
N THR A 366 -14.69 -3.96 60.32
CA THR A 366 -14.34 -4.12 61.74
C THR A 366 -12.93 -4.70 61.86
N ASP A 367 -12.05 -3.85 62.39
CA ASP A 367 -10.65 -4.05 62.74
C ASP A 367 -10.23 -5.50 63.06
N LEU A 368 -9.30 -6.04 62.27
CA LEU A 368 -8.28 -6.95 62.81
C LEU A 368 -6.92 -6.69 62.16
N ASN A 369 -6.07 -6.04 62.94
CA ASN A 369 -4.64 -5.91 62.70
C ASN A 369 -3.92 -7.24 63.01
N ALA A 370 -2.99 -7.60 62.12
CA ALA A 370 -1.89 -8.57 62.26
C ALA A 370 -2.28 -10.07 62.25
N THR A 371 -1.56 -11.01 61.65
CA THR A 371 -0.17 -11.08 61.15
C THR A 371 -0.05 -12.36 60.28
N LEU A 372 0.83 -12.35 59.27
CA LEU A 372 1.47 -13.53 58.61
C LEU A 372 0.52 -14.44 57.77
N GLY A 373 0.77 -14.83 56.53
CA GLY A 373 1.95 -14.85 55.67
C GLY A 373 1.79 -16.05 54.70
N GLY A 374 2.17 -15.89 53.44
CA GLY A 374 2.58 -17.00 52.56
C GLY A 374 1.52 -17.70 51.70
N GLY A 375 1.53 -17.38 50.41
CA GLY A 375 1.99 -18.30 49.36
C GLY A 375 1.05 -19.38 48.81
N LEU A 376 1.04 -19.43 47.47
CA LEU A 376 0.85 -20.59 46.57
C LEU A 376 -0.60 -20.95 46.14
N ASP A 377 -0.89 -20.58 44.89
CA ASP A 377 -0.99 -21.47 43.71
C ASP A 377 -2.06 -22.59 43.68
N GLY A 378 -2.61 -22.82 42.49
CA GLY A 378 -3.25 -24.11 42.17
C GLY A 378 -4.73 -24.07 41.77
N THR A 379 -4.99 -23.58 40.57
CA THR A 379 -5.75 -24.27 39.50
C THR A 379 -6.75 -25.40 39.88
N LEU A 380 -7.98 -25.21 39.36
CA LEU A 380 -8.83 -26.17 38.65
C LEU A 380 -9.69 -27.22 39.42
N ARG A 381 -10.99 -27.08 39.10
CA ARG A 381 -11.97 -28.10 38.71
C ARG A 381 -12.50 -29.07 39.77
N GLY A 382 -13.84 -29.10 39.82
CA GLY A 382 -14.55 -30.38 39.89
C GLY A 382 -15.71 -30.43 40.88
N SER A 383 -16.74 -29.60 40.68
CA SER A 383 -18.05 -29.88 41.27
C SER A 383 -18.72 -31.00 40.47
N VAL A 384 -18.77 -32.20 41.06
CA VAL A 384 -19.67 -33.27 40.63
C VAL A 384 -20.40 -33.78 41.86
N LEU A 385 -21.71 -33.60 41.81
CA LEU A 385 -22.72 -34.12 42.71
C LEU A 385 -22.73 -35.66 42.68
N GLY A 386 -22.94 -36.28 43.85
CA GLY A 386 -23.65 -37.56 43.90
C GLY A 386 -23.17 -38.57 44.95
N GLY A 387 -23.98 -38.72 46.01
CA GLY A 387 -24.51 -40.04 46.35
C GLY A 387 -23.76 -40.91 47.36
N SER A 388 -24.18 -40.79 48.62
CA SER A 388 -24.61 -41.87 49.52
C SER A 388 -23.65 -43.00 49.98
N ARG A 389 -23.80 -43.26 51.30
CA ARG A 389 -23.49 -44.48 52.10
C ARG A 389 -22.06 -44.67 52.60
N ALA A 390 -21.97 -44.49 53.93
CA ALA A 390 -21.54 -45.45 54.95
C ALA A 390 -20.12 -46.01 54.87
N LEU A 391 -19.40 -45.87 55.99
CA LEU A 391 -18.43 -46.76 56.66
C LEU A 391 -17.92 -45.90 57.84
N ASP A 392 -18.29 -46.13 59.10
CA ASP A 392 -17.98 -47.27 59.97
C ASP A 392 -16.47 -47.58 60.10
N GLY A 393 -16.04 -47.78 61.34
CA GLY A 393 -14.66 -47.94 61.79
C GLY A 393 -14.37 -46.92 62.91
N GLY A 394 -14.51 -47.22 64.20
CA GLY A 394 -14.36 -48.51 64.87
C GLY A 394 -12.95 -48.62 65.45
N GLU A 395 -12.92 -48.93 66.76
CA GLU A 395 -11.78 -49.47 67.52
C GLU A 395 -10.70 -48.46 67.95
N ASP A 396 -10.11 -48.50 69.14
CA ASP A 396 -10.31 -49.23 70.40
C ASP A 396 -9.29 -48.64 71.42
N ALA A 397 -9.31 -49.16 72.65
CA ALA A 397 -8.19 -49.22 73.60
C ALA A 397 -8.01 -48.08 74.64
N THR A 398 -8.70 -48.30 75.77
CA THR A 398 -8.15 -48.57 77.11
C THR A 398 -7.00 -47.71 77.69
N GLY A 399 -7.26 -47.12 78.85
CA GLY A 399 -6.28 -46.64 79.83
C GLY A 399 -6.96 -45.72 80.86
N GLU A 400 -7.52 -46.29 81.94
CA GLU A 400 -6.98 -46.20 83.31
C GLU A 400 -7.04 -44.81 83.96
N GLY A 401 -7.68 -44.73 85.13
CA GLY A 401 -7.28 -43.75 86.16
C GLY A 401 -8.39 -42.89 86.76
N GLY A 402 -8.95 -43.37 87.87
CA GLY A 402 -9.39 -42.54 88.98
C GLY A 402 -10.66 -41.73 88.79
N GLU A 403 -11.77 -42.25 89.32
CA GLU A 403 -12.78 -41.37 89.93
C GLU A 403 -12.08 -40.58 91.04
N VAL A 404 -11.63 -39.36 90.72
CA VAL A 404 -11.42 -38.34 91.74
C VAL A 404 -12.83 -38.01 92.21
N GLU A 405 -13.21 -38.50 93.39
CA GLU A 405 -14.35 -38.00 94.14
C GLU A 405 -14.11 -36.52 94.45
N LEU A 406 -14.35 -35.68 93.45
CA LEU A 406 -14.31 -34.23 93.59
C LEU A 406 -15.32 -33.85 94.66
N SER A 407 -14.85 -33.10 95.65
CA SER A 407 -15.64 -32.68 96.79
C SER A 407 -16.96 -32.05 96.32
N GLY A 408 -18.05 -32.21 97.08
CA GLY A 408 -19.34 -31.58 96.74
C GLY A 408 -19.28 -30.05 96.57
N ALA A 409 -18.17 -29.42 96.99
CA ALA A 409 -17.80 -28.04 96.69
C ALA A 409 -17.21 -27.87 95.27
N GLU A 410 -16.27 -28.72 94.86
CA GLU A 410 -15.61 -28.68 93.54
C GLU A 410 -16.58 -29.03 92.41
N LEU A 411 -17.49 -29.99 92.60
CA LEU A 411 -18.58 -30.26 91.64
C LEU A 411 -19.53 -29.06 91.51
N ARG A 412 -19.71 -28.29 92.59
CA ARG A 412 -20.52 -27.07 92.59
C ARG A 412 -19.81 -25.94 91.85
N GLU A 413 -18.50 -25.81 92.03
CA GLU A 413 -17.68 -24.84 91.31
C GLU A 413 -17.58 -25.15 89.81
N LEU A 414 -17.41 -26.42 89.42
CA LEU A 414 -17.47 -26.84 88.02
C LEU A 414 -18.82 -26.57 87.39
N ARG A 415 -19.93 -26.86 88.09
CA ARG A 415 -21.27 -26.49 87.60
C ARG A 415 -21.45 -24.97 87.50
N ARG A 416 -20.82 -24.20 88.39
CA ARG A 416 -20.88 -22.74 88.36
C ARG A 416 -20.10 -22.19 87.16
N LYS A 417 -18.90 -22.72 86.88
CA LYS A 417 -18.10 -22.40 85.68
C LYS A 417 -18.84 -22.78 84.41
N GLN A 418 -19.36 -24.01 84.31
CA GLN A 418 -20.13 -24.43 83.13
C GLN A 418 -21.40 -23.59 82.91
N ARG A 419 -22.05 -23.11 83.99
CA ARG A 419 -23.19 -22.18 83.88
C ARG A 419 -22.74 -20.80 83.42
N GLN A 420 -21.55 -20.38 83.83
CA GLN A 420 -20.97 -19.10 83.44
C GLN A 420 -20.52 -19.12 81.98
N GLU A 421 -19.83 -20.17 81.54
CA GLU A 421 -19.49 -20.43 80.14
C GLU A 421 -20.75 -20.51 79.26
N ARG A 422 -21.79 -21.22 79.70
CA ARG A 422 -23.08 -21.23 78.97
C ARG A 422 -23.72 -19.85 78.93
N LYS A 423 -23.60 -19.06 80.00
CA LYS A 423 -24.15 -17.71 80.05
C LYS A 423 -23.37 -16.77 79.12
N GLU A 424 -22.06 -16.92 79.04
CA GLU A 424 -21.19 -16.17 78.13
C GLU A 424 -21.49 -16.54 76.67
N GLN A 425 -21.61 -17.83 76.35
CA GLN A 425 -22.03 -18.30 75.02
C GLN A 425 -23.43 -17.79 74.66
N ILE A 426 -24.39 -17.81 75.60
CA ILE A 426 -25.73 -17.27 75.37
C ILE A 426 -25.65 -15.75 75.14
N GLN A 427 -24.82 -15.01 75.88
CA GLN A 427 -24.64 -13.57 75.69
C GLN A 427 -23.96 -13.25 74.36
N GLU A 428 -23.03 -14.08 73.91
CA GLU A 428 -22.35 -13.94 72.63
C GLU A 428 -23.33 -14.22 71.47
N LEU A 429 -24.18 -15.26 71.61
CA LEU A 429 -25.29 -15.54 70.69
C LEU A 429 -26.39 -14.47 70.72
N GLU A 430 -26.64 -13.84 71.86
CA GLU A 430 -27.59 -12.72 71.98
C GLU A 430 -27.06 -11.44 71.34
N LYS A 431 -25.74 -11.20 71.41
CA LYS A 431 -25.08 -10.09 70.71
C LYS A 431 -25.01 -10.30 69.21
N SER A 432 -24.89 -11.56 68.76
CA SER A 432 -24.90 -11.92 67.33
C SER A 432 -26.31 -12.01 66.75
N LYS A 433 -27.37 -11.65 67.49
CA LYS A 433 -28.70 -11.53 66.91
C LYS A 433 -28.69 -10.36 65.93
N PRO A 434 -29.03 -10.58 64.65
CA PRO A 434 -29.28 -9.47 63.74
C PRO A 434 -30.32 -8.53 64.35
N SER A 435 -30.14 -7.22 64.18
CA SER A 435 -31.13 -6.24 64.63
C SER A 435 -32.47 -6.50 63.94
N ASP A 436 -33.59 -6.13 64.58
CA ASP A 436 -34.94 -6.25 64.01
C ASP A 436 -35.13 -5.45 62.70
N THR A 437 -34.17 -4.57 62.39
CA THR A 437 -34.07 -3.77 61.15
C THR A 437 -33.02 -4.29 60.16
N HIS A 438 -32.39 -5.45 60.41
CA HIS A 438 -31.43 -6.04 59.49
C HIS A 438 -32.18 -6.83 58.42
N GLU A 439 -32.25 -6.28 57.22
CA GLU A 439 -32.76 -6.95 56.03
C GLU A 439 -31.58 -7.62 55.32
N ASP A 440 -31.74 -8.87 54.89
CA ASP A 440 -30.73 -9.56 54.09
C ASP A 440 -30.58 -8.81 52.75
N PRO A 441 -29.36 -8.39 52.35
CA PRO A 441 -29.18 -7.67 51.10
C PRO A 441 -29.74 -8.42 49.88
N GLN A 442 -29.72 -9.76 49.89
CA GLN A 442 -30.33 -10.55 48.82
C GLN A 442 -31.85 -10.42 48.79
N ASP A 443 -32.48 -10.32 49.96
CA ASP A 443 -33.92 -10.13 50.09
C ASP A 443 -34.32 -8.69 49.70
N VAL A 444 -33.52 -7.68 50.06
CA VAL A 444 -33.73 -6.28 49.64
C VAL A 444 -33.64 -6.15 48.12
N GLU A 445 -32.62 -6.76 47.51
CA GLU A 445 -32.48 -6.80 46.05
C GLU A 445 -33.60 -7.60 45.38
N ALA A 446 -34.02 -8.72 45.97
CA ALA A 446 -35.13 -9.52 45.47
C ALA A 446 -36.47 -8.78 45.56
N ILE A 447 -36.71 -8.02 46.63
CA ILE A 447 -37.88 -7.16 46.81
C ILE A 447 -37.83 -6.02 45.80
N ALA A 448 -36.70 -5.32 45.64
CA ALA A 448 -36.55 -4.26 44.64
C ALA A 448 -36.76 -4.77 43.21
N ASN A 449 -36.21 -5.94 42.88
CA ASN A 449 -36.44 -6.61 41.59
C ASN A 449 -37.88 -7.05 41.43
N ALA A 450 -38.50 -7.60 42.48
CA ALA A 450 -39.91 -7.96 42.47
C ALA A 450 -40.76 -6.72 42.25
N GLU A 451 -40.59 -5.63 43.00
CA GLU A 451 -41.30 -4.37 42.83
C GLU A 451 -41.11 -3.78 41.41
N ALA A 452 -39.91 -3.85 40.85
CA ALA A 452 -39.63 -3.40 39.49
C ALA A 452 -40.26 -4.29 38.41
N THR A 453 -40.51 -5.57 38.70
CA THR A 453 -41.00 -6.57 37.73
C THR A 453 -42.45 -7.03 38.01
N LEU A 454 -43.06 -6.61 39.11
CA LEU A 454 -44.42 -6.96 39.52
C LEU A 454 -45.42 -6.11 38.73
N GLY A 455 -45.81 -6.62 37.57
CA GLY A 455 -46.75 -5.94 36.69
C GLY A 455 -46.80 -6.61 35.32
N ASN A 456 -47.62 -6.06 34.42
CA ASN A 456 -47.90 -6.62 33.10
C ASN A 456 -46.59 -6.90 32.32
N TYR A 457 -46.19 -8.17 32.20
CA TYR A 457 -45.02 -8.60 31.42
C TYR A 457 -45.33 -8.49 29.93
N MET A 458 -45.24 -7.27 29.42
CA MET A 458 -45.32 -7.01 28.00
C MET A 458 -44.23 -7.83 27.29
N LEU A 459 -44.62 -8.68 26.35
CA LEU A 459 -43.67 -9.51 25.60
C LEU A 459 -42.65 -8.57 24.92
N LYS A 460 -41.37 -8.96 24.83
CA LYS A 460 -40.33 -8.14 24.16
C LYS A 460 -40.68 -7.79 22.71
N THR A 461 -41.60 -8.53 22.11
CA THR A 461 -42.13 -8.32 20.75
C THR A 461 -43.38 -7.44 20.70
N SER A 462 -43.91 -7.01 21.84
CA SER A 462 -45.10 -6.15 21.91
C SER A 462 -44.70 -4.68 21.79
N ASP A 463 -45.51 -3.91 21.05
CA ASP A 463 -45.22 -2.50 20.74
C ASP A 463 -45.20 -1.58 21.98
N ALA A 464 -45.72 -2.05 23.12
CA ALA A 464 -45.75 -1.34 24.39
C ALA A 464 -44.68 -1.80 25.40
N TYR A 465 -43.73 -2.66 24.99
CA TYR A 465 -42.55 -2.99 25.80
C TYR A 465 -41.52 -1.85 25.78
N GLN A 466 -41.24 -1.26 26.94
CA GLN A 466 -40.21 -0.24 27.08
C GLN A 466 -39.03 -0.80 27.90
N VAL A 467 -37.83 -0.77 27.32
CA VAL A 467 -36.61 -1.28 27.99
C VAL A 467 -36.32 -0.46 29.25
N PRO A 468 -36.05 -1.08 30.42
CA PRO A 468 -35.62 -0.39 31.64
C PRO A 468 -34.35 0.45 31.44
N GLU A 469 -34.25 1.61 32.10
CA GLU A 469 -33.22 2.62 31.82
C GLU A 469 -31.78 2.13 32.04
N ASN A 470 -31.56 1.30 33.05
CA ASN A 470 -30.29 0.61 33.30
C ASN A 470 -29.89 -0.34 32.15
N GLN A 471 -30.87 -1.00 31.52
CA GLN A 471 -30.69 -1.92 30.38
C GLN A 471 -30.75 -1.22 29.01
N ARG A 472 -31.16 0.06 28.96
CA ARG A 472 -31.13 0.84 27.72
C ARG A 472 -29.68 0.97 27.25
N MET A 473 -29.46 0.57 26.00
CA MET A 473 -28.19 0.76 25.30
C MET A 473 -28.08 2.19 24.83
N ASN A 474 -27.35 2.98 25.62
CA ASN A 474 -27.00 4.35 25.26
C ASN A 474 -25.75 4.34 24.38
N ALA A 475 -25.61 5.36 23.52
CA ALA A 475 -24.45 5.53 22.66
C ALA A 475 -23.13 5.54 23.47
N GLU A 476 -23.13 6.16 24.65
CA GLU A 476 -21.98 6.18 25.55
C GLU A 476 -21.63 4.80 26.10
N LYS A 477 -22.62 4.02 26.56
CA LYS A 477 -22.40 2.64 27.04
C LYS A 477 -21.80 1.77 25.93
N LYS A 478 -22.31 1.91 24.69
CA LYS A 478 -21.75 1.21 23.52
C LYS A 478 -20.34 1.67 23.18
N ARG A 479 -20.04 2.97 23.30
CA ARG A 479 -18.69 3.50 23.11
C ARG A 479 -17.69 2.93 24.13
N ARG A 480 -18.09 2.81 25.40
CA ARG A 480 -17.27 2.16 26.44
C ARG A 480 -17.01 0.69 26.12
N GLN A 481 -18.05 -0.05 25.72
CA GLN A 481 -17.92 -1.43 25.28
C GLN A 481 -16.97 -1.58 24.08
N MET A 482 -17.03 -0.64 23.13
CA MET A 482 -16.11 -0.63 21.98
C MET A 482 -14.65 -0.45 22.40
N PHE A 483 -14.36 0.48 23.32
CA PHE A 483 -12.99 0.67 23.81
C PHE A 483 -12.44 -0.55 24.54
N LEU A 484 -13.21 -1.13 25.47
CA LEU A 484 -12.80 -2.36 26.18
C LEU A 484 -12.60 -3.53 25.22
N LEU A 485 -13.44 -3.64 24.19
CA LEU A 485 -13.28 -4.67 23.16
C LEU A 485 -11.99 -4.47 22.37
N GLU A 486 -11.69 -3.23 21.97
CA GLU A 486 -10.47 -2.89 21.25
C GLU A 486 -9.21 -3.19 22.08
N GLU A 487 -9.24 -2.87 23.37
CA GLU A 487 -8.18 -3.25 24.32
C GLU A 487 -8.02 -4.77 24.40
N SER A 488 -9.11 -5.51 24.57
CA SER A 488 -9.06 -6.98 24.64
C SER A 488 -8.49 -7.61 23.37
N MET A 489 -8.84 -7.08 22.19
CA MET A 489 -8.29 -7.53 20.92
C MET A 489 -6.79 -7.25 20.82
N HIS A 490 -6.36 -6.08 21.27
CA HIS A 490 -4.94 -5.74 21.31
C HIS A 490 -4.17 -6.62 22.30
N ALA A 491 -4.71 -6.86 23.49
CA ALA A 491 -4.13 -7.74 24.51
C ALA A 491 -3.95 -9.18 23.98
N ILE A 492 -4.97 -9.75 23.34
CA ILE A 492 -4.90 -11.11 22.77
C ILE A 492 -3.83 -11.17 21.67
N LYS A 493 -3.77 -10.17 20.78
CA LYS A 493 -2.78 -10.14 19.70
C LYS A 493 -1.36 -9.97 20.23
N THR A 494 -1.14 -9.07 21.18
CA THR A 494 0.17 -8.84 21.80
C THR A 494 0.65 -10.07 22.56
N GLU A 495 -0.21 -10.73 23.33
CA GLU A 495 0.12 -11.98 24.01
C GLU A 495 0.52 -13.08 23.02
N PHE A 496 -0.28 -13.27 21.96
CA PHE A 496 0.05 -14.23 20.90
C PHE A 496 1.40 -13.90 20.26
N ASN A 497 1.65 -12.63 19.93
CA ASN A 497 2.90 -12.18 19.33
C ASN A 497 4.10 -12.42 20.23
N HIS A 498 3.98 -12.15 21.54
CA HIS A 498 5.03 -12.45 22.51
C HIS A 498 5.35 -13.95 22.56
N ARG A 499 4.35 -14.83 22.47
CA ARG A 499 4.60 -16.29 22.40
C ARG A 499 5.35 -16.67 21.12
N VAL A 500 5.04 -16.06 19.98
CA VAL A 500 5.76 -16.31 18.73
C VAL A 500 7.21 -15.78 18.78
N LEU A 501 7.44 -14.61 19.40
CA LEU A 501 8.78 -14.09 19.64
C LEU A 501 9.58 -15.01 20.57
N ALA A 502 8.95 -15.53 21.64
CA ALA A 502 9.60 -16.51 22.51
C ALA A 502 9.97 -17.80 21.75
N LEU A 503 9.14 -18.24 20.79
CA LEU A 503 9.48 -19.36 19.91
C LEU A 503 10.68 -19.05 19.00
N ARG A 504 10.75 -17.82 18.47
CA ARG A 504 11.91 -17.35 17.69
C ARG A 504 13.20 -17.41 18.52
N ASP A 505 13.16 -16.88 19.74
CA ASP A 505 14.33 -16.82 20.61
C ASP A 505 14.75 -18.22 21.06
N PHE A 506 13.78 -19.09 21.37
CA PHE A 506 14.02 -20.50 21.64
C PHE A 506 14.65 -21.22 20.43
N ARG A 507 14.16 -20.95 19.21
CA ARG A 507 14.74 -21.51 17.98
C ARG A 507 16.20 -21.11 17.81
N GLN A 508 16.53 -19.84 18.05
CA GLN A 508 17.91 -19.34 17.98
C GLN A 508 18.81 -20.00 19.02
N GLN A 509 18.31 -20.18 20.25
CA GLN A 509 19.04 -20.88 21.29
C GLN A 509 19.37 -22.31 20.87
N VAL A 510 18.37 -23.06 20.39
CA VAL A 510 18.57 -24.43 19.89
C VAL A 510 19.55 -24.46 18.72
N ARG A 511 19.46 -23.50 17.80
CA ARG A 511 20.41 -23.39 16.67
C ARG A 511 21.85 -23.18 17.17
N ALA A 512 22.04 -22.30 18.14
CA ALA A 512 23.35 -22.02 18.72
C ALA A 512 23.91 -23.21 19.49
N GLU A 513 23.06 -23.97 20.19
CA GLU A 513 23.44 -25.22 20.86
C GLU A 513 23.88 -26.28 19.84
N VAL A 514 23.08 -26.53 18.81
CA VAL A 514 23.41 -27.46 17.72
C VAL A 514 24.70 -27.07 17.02
N GLN A 515 24.90 -25.78 16.74
CA GLN A 515 26.12 -25.30 16.08
C GLN A 515 27.36 -25.52 16.94
N ARG A 516 27.26 -25.32 18.27
CA ARG A 516 28.33 -25.63 19.22
C ARG A 516 28.65 -27.13 19.25
N ASP A 517 27.63 -27.98 19.24
CA ASP A 517 27.80 -29.43 19.23
C ASP A 517 28.42 -29.90 17.91
N LEU A 518 28.00 -29.34 16.78
CA LEU A 518 28.58 -29.63 15.46
C LEU A 518 30.04 -29.18 15.37
N SER A 519 30.40 -27.99 15.88
CA SER A 519 31.81 -27.57 15.92
C SER A 519 32.66 -28.49 16.79
N ALA A 520 32.12 -28.96 17.93
CA ALA A 520 32.82 -29.91 18.79
C ALA A 520 32.99 -31.28 18.10
N LEU A 521 31.99 -31.73 17.34
CA LEU A 521 32.10 -32.94 16.53
C LEU A 521 33.10 -32.79 15.39
N GLU A 522 33.16 -31.63 14.72
CA GLU A 522 34.17 -31.34 13.70
C GLU A 522 35.59 -31.38 14.27
N GLU A 523 35.81 -30.84 15.47
CA GLU A 523 37.10 -30.93 16.17
C GLU A 523 37.49 -32.38 16.47
N ILE A 524 36.54 -33.20 16.91
CA ILE A 524 36.76 -34.63 17.16
C ILE A 524 37.07 -35.38 15.86
N ASP A 525 36.33 -35.09 14.78
CA ASP A 525 36.53 -35.69 13.46
C ASP A 525 37.90 -35.33 12.88
N GLN A 526 38.35 -34.08 13.05
CA GLN A 526 39.71 -33.66 12.71
C GLN A 526 40.79 -34.44 13.50
N GLN A 527 40.55 -34.70 14.79
CA GLN A 527 41.48 -35.49 15.61
C GLN A 527 41.50 -36.97 15.23
N LEU A 528 40.36 -37.52 14.82
CA LEU A 528 40.22 -38.93 14.44
C LEU A 528 40.56 -39.21 12.97
N GLY A 529 40.70 -38.16 12.14
CA GLY A 529 40.87 -38.29 10.69
C GLY A 529 39.65 -38.89 9.99
N ALA A 530 38.48 -38.81 10.64
CA ALA A 530 37.20 -39.23 10.09
C ALA A 530 36.51 -38.01 9.46
N SER A 531 35.80 -38.22 8.35
CA SER A 531 34.96 -37.19 7.74
C SER A 531 33.54 -37.71 7.77
N THR A 532 32.83 -37.47 8.87
CA THR A 532 31.44 -37.88 9.01
C THR A 532 30.53 -36.71 8.68
N LYS A 533 29.51 -36.95 7.85
CA LYS A 533 28.57 -35.90 7.45
C LYS A 533 27.47 -35.80 8.51
N TRP A 534 27.61 -34.86 9.43
CA TRP A 534 26.65 -34.64 10.52
C TRP A 534 25.55 -33.66 10.08
N VAL A 535 24.29 -34.11 10.18
CA VAL A 535 23.01 -33.38 10.03
C VAL A 535 22.96 -32.31 8.91
N VAL A 536 22.44 -32.70 7.74
CA VAL A 536 21.99 -31.76 6.69
C VAL A 536 20.52 -31.43 6.95
N GLY A 537 20.17 -30.15 7.07
CA GLY A 537 18.78 -29.69 7.17
C GLY A 537 18.36 -29.01 8.47
N LEU A 538 19.22 -28.93 9.50
CA LEU A 538 18.93 -28.16 10.73
C LEU A 538 19.48 -26.73 10.67
N LEU A 539 20.45 -26.49 9.78
CA LEU A 539 21.17 -25.23 9.59
C LEU A 539 21.01 -24.64 8.18
N ASP A 540 20.20 -25.26 7.32
CA ASP A 540 20.22 -25.00 5.86
C ASP A 540 19.48 -23.74 5.40
N ASP A 541 19.01 -22.90 6.33
CA ASP A 541 18.62 -21.52 6.02
C ASP A 541 19.68 -20.58 6.62
N GLU A 542 20.21 -19.65 5.82
CA GLU A 542 21.16 -18.62 6.27
C GLU A 542 20.74 -18.03 7.63
N PRO A 543 21.68 -17.75 8.55
CA PRO A 543 21.39 -17.16 9.85
C PRO A 543 20.73 -15.78 9.71
N GLY A 544 19.41 -15.80 9.63
CA GLY A 544 18.58 -14.60 9.57
C GLY A 544 18.12 -14.21 8.18
N GLY A 545 17.48 -15.14 7.46
CA GLY A 545 16.68 -14.77 6.29
C GLY A 545 15.73 -13.59 6.63
N PRO A 546 15.41 -12.73 5.64
CA PRO A 546 14.57 -11.54 5.84
C PRO A 546 13.25 -11.76 6.60
N PRO A 547 12.56 -12.93 6.52
CA PRO A 547 11.26 -13.06 7.19
C PRO A 547 11.33 -13.28 8.71
N GLU A 548 12.44 -13.81 9.25
CA GLU A 548 12.57 -14.09 10.69
C GLU A 548 13.10 -12.88 11.49
N PHE A 549 13.90 -12.02 10.83
CA PHE A 549 14.48 -10.82 11.43
C PHE A 549 14.21 -9.57 10.58
N PRO A 550 12.95 -9.08 10.56
CA PRO A 550 12.61 -7.83 9.88
C PRO A 550 13.44 -6.62 10.35
N GLU A 551 13.94 -6.66 11.58
CA GLU A 551 14.79 -5.64 12.21
C GLU A 551 16.16 -5.48 11.52
N ARG A 552 16.71 -6.54 10.94
CA ARG A 552 17.99 -6.51 10.21
C ARG A 552 17.89 -5.94 8.79
N ARG A 553 16.71 -5.43 8.39
CA ARG A 553 16.48 -4.89 7.03
C ARG A 553 17.41 -3.72 6.67
N PHE A 554 17.90 -3.00 7.68
CA PHE A 554 18.79 -1.85 7.50
C PHE A 554 20.27 -2.19 7.71
N ASP A 555 20.56 -3.44 8.10
CA ASP A 555 21.93 -3.93 8.17
C ASP A 555 22.32 -4.33 6.76
N HIS A 556 23.35 -3.68 6.22
CA HIS A 556 23.82 -3.91 4.86
C HIS A 556 25.28 -4.36 4.93
N ASP A 557 25.55 -5.56 4.42
CA ASP A 557 26.92 -6.06 4.33
C ASP A 557 27.67 -5.42 3.15
N GLU A 558 29.00 -5.44 3.16
CA GLU A 558 29.80 -4.97 2.03
C GLU A 558 29.42 -5.67 0.71
N ALA A 559 28.98 -6.93 0.79
CA ALA A 559 28.47 -7.69 -0.34
C ALA A 559 27.17 -7.08 -0.89
N ASP A 560 26.25 -6.67 -0.03
CA ASP A 560 25.00 -6.01 -0.41
C ASP A 560 25.25 -4.64 -1.02
N ILE A 561 26.19 -3.88 -0.45
CA ILE A 561 26.60 -2.57 -0.98
C ILE A 561 27.23 -2.73 -2.37
N LYS A 562 28.09 -3.74 -2.56
CA LYS A 562 28.69 -4.06 -3.87
C LYS A 562 27.62 -4.53 -4.86
N ALA A 563 26.67 -5.36 -4.44
CA ALA A 563 25.56 -5.81 -5.28
C ALA A 563 24.64 -4.65 -5.67
N PHE A 564 24.38 -3.71 -4.75
CA PHE A 564 23.61 -2.50 -5.01
C PHE A 564 24.35 -1.58 -5.99
N ALA A 565 25.64 -1.37 -5.80
CA ALA A 565 26.48 -0.63 -6.75
C ALA A 565 26.51 -1.30 -8.13
N GLN A 566 26.56 -2.63 -8.18
CA GLN A 566 26.45 -3.40 -9.43
C GLN A 566 25.06 -3.37 -10.07
N LYS A 567 23.98 -3.05 -9.33
CA LYS A 567 22.64 -2.84 -9.88
C LYS A 567 22.42 -1.42 -10.38
N LEU A 568 23.06 -0.43 -9.74
CA LEU A 568 23.07 0.96 -10.22
C LEU A 568 23.90 1.14 -11.50
N LYS A 569 24.97 0.37 -11.67
CA LYS A 569 25.78 0.39 -12.89
C LYS A 569 25.01 0.08 -14.18
N PRO A 570 24.21 -0.99 -14.29
CA PRO A 570 23.42 -1.29 -15.47
C PRO A 570 22.18 -0.41 -15.60
N GLU A 571 21.74 0.33 -14.58
CA GLU A 571 20.73 1.39 -14.79
C GLU A 571 21.38 2.60 -15.47
N ALA A 572 22.62 2.96 -15.10
CA ALA A 572 23.40 3.96 -15.82
C ALA A 572 23.88 3.46 -17.20
N GLU A 573 24.26 2.19 -17.35
CA GLU A 573 24.68 1.60 -18.63
C GLU A 573 23.49 1.23 -19.52
N LYS A 574 22.29 0.91 -19.01
CA LYS A 574 21.08 0.77 -19.86
C LYS A 574 20.51 2.09 -20.31
N GLU A 575 20.73 3.17 -19.56
CA GLU A 575 20.53 4.52 -20.08
C GLU A 575 21.52 4.84 -21.22
N VAL A 576 22.65 4.14 -21.32
CA VAL A 576 23.71 4.35 -22.34
C VAL A 576 23.70 3.30 -23.47
N GLU A 577 23.30 2.05 -23.25
CA GLU A 577 23.24 0.97 -24.27
C GLU A 577 22.05 1.16 -25.21
N VAL A 578 20.95 1.78 -24.74
CA VAL A 578 19.89 2.26 -25.63
C VAL A 578 20.39 3.40 -26.53
N GLU A 579 21.47 4.10 -26.14
CA GLU A 579 22.10 5.16 -26.95
C GLU A 579 23.15 4.61 -27.95
N GLU A 580 23.80 3.47 -27.69
CA GLU A 580 24.80 2.89 -28.61
C GLU A 580 24.20 2.03 -29.74
N GLU A 581 23.06 1.34 -29.53
CA GLU A 581 22.44 0.51 -30.60
C GLU A 581 21.82 1.35 -31.74
N ASP A 582 21.48 2.62 -31.50
CA ASP A 582 20.93 3.53 -32.53
C ASP A 582 22.03 4.28 -33.33
N ASP A 583 23.29 4.24 -32.89
CA ASP A 583 24.41 4.96 -33.51
C ASP A 583 25.17 4.13 -34.58
N ASP A 584 25.05 2.79 -34.56
CA ASP A 584 25.74 1.92 -35.52
C ASP A 584 25.13 1.96 -36.94
N ASP A 585 23.88 2.40 -37.08
CA ASP A 585 23.22 2.57 -38.40
C ASP A 585 23.62 3.89 -39.12
N ILE A 586 24.37 4.79 -38.47
CA ILE A 586 24.77 6.10 -39.04
C ILE A 586 26.27 6.13 -39.43
N ARG A 587 27.03 5.05 -39.17
CA ARG A 587 28.48 5.00 -39.45
C ARG A 587 28.89 4.64 -40.89
N SER A 588 27.96 4.35 -41.81
CA SER A 588 28.33 3.86 -43.15
C SER A 588 28.47 4.92 -44.26
N GLU A 589 28.36 6.23 -44.00
CA GLU A 589 28.36 7.25 -45.07
C GLU A 589 29.30 8.45 -44.89
N SER A 590 30.41 8.33 -44.14
CA SER A 590 31.37 9.44 -44.04
C SER A 590 32.86 9.08 -44.18
N GLU A 591 33.20 8.07 -44.97
CA GLU A 591 34.57 7.85 -45.44
C GLU A 591 34.72 8.28 -46.90
N ALA A 592 34.87 9.59 -47.15
CA ALA A 592 35.49 10.12 -48.37
C ALA A 592 35.77 11.63 -48.24
N HIS A 593 36.87 12.00 -47.57
CA HIS A 593 37.77 13.08 -48.00
C HIS A 593 38.94 13.20 -47.02
N ASP A 594 40.01 12.44 -47.30
CA ASP A 594 41.35 12.76 -46.81
C ASP A 594 42.01 13.63 -47.89
N ASP A 595 42.17 14.92 -47.61
CA ASP A 595 43.14 15.77 -48.31
C ASP A 595 44.34 15.97 -47.39
N GLU A 596 45.48 15.55 -47.92
CA GLU A 596 46.82 15.64 -47.34
C GLU A 596 47.22 17.11 -47.11
N GLU A 597 47.49 17.50 -45.86
CA GLU A 597 48.42 18.61 -45.58
C GLU A 597 49.49 18.13 -44.57
N GLU A 598 50.64 17.76 -45.13
CA GLU A 598 51.91 17.70 -44.42
C GLU A 598 52.25 19.10 -43.87
N LEU A 599 52.36 19.23 -42.55
CA LEU A 599 53.13 20.33 -41.95
C LEU A 599 54.13 19.80 -40.93
N ALA A 600 55.38 20.17 -41.23
CA ALA A 600 56.61 19.67 -40.68
C ALA A 600 56.84 20.06 -39.21
N VAL A 601 57.57 19.15 -38.56
CA VAL A 601 58.22 19.28 -37.26
C VAL A 601 59.07 20.54 -37.17
N GLY A 602 58.94 21.26 -36.05
CA GLY A 602 59.87 22.29 -35.59
C GLY A 602 59.80 22.40 -34.07
N GLU A 603 60.66 21.65 -33.38
CA GLU A 603 61.05 21.91 -32.00
C GLU A 603 61.91 23.18 -31.96
N GLU A 604 61.55 24.18 -31.15
CA GLU A 604 62.51 25.09 -30.52
C GLU A 604 62.01 25.47 -29.11
N ASP A 605 62.85 25.17 -28.13
CA ASP A 605 62.82 25.67 -26.75
C ASP A 605 63.02 27.19 -26.72
N GLU A 606 62.39 27.91 -25.80
CA GLU A 606 63.09 28.96 -25.02
C GLU A 606 62.28 29.47 -23.81
N GLU A 607 63.04 29.75 -22.76
CA GLU A 607 62.66 30.20 -21.43
C GLU A 607 62.24 31.70 -21.38
N GLY A 608 61.60 32.12 -20.28
CA GLY A 608 61.97 33.40 -19.65
C GLY A 608 60.97 34.57 -19.64
N SER A 609 60.28 34.68 -18.49
CA SER A 609 60.08 35.89 -17.66
C SER A 609 59.42 37.19 -18.16
N ALA A 610 58.49 37.65 -17.29
CA ALA A 610 58.32 39.00 -16.74
C ALA A 610 57.41 40.05 -17.42
N ASP A 611 56.41 40.44 -16.61
CA ASP A 611 55.87 41.78 -16.33
C ASP A 611 55.29 42.67 -17.44
N GLY A 612 54.09 43.21 -17.16
CA GLY A 612 53.66 44.50 -17.70
C GLY A 612 52.16 44.70 -17.87
N ASP A 613 51.54 45.30 -16.85
CA ASP A 613 50.24 46.00 -16.87
C ASP A 613 49.90 46.77 -18.17
N GLU A 614 48.63 46.75 -18.61
CA GLU A 614 47.69 47.87 -18.40
C GLU A 614 46.35 47.69 -19.14
N ALA A 615 45.27 47.82 -18.36
CA ALA A 615 44.04 48.58 -18.61
C ALA A 615 43.22 48.42 -19.92
N GLY A 616 41.95 48.00 -19.75
CA GLY A 616 40.91 48.22 -20.77
C GLY A 616 39.56 47.53 -20.48
N GLY A 617 38.86 47.93 -19.41
CA GLY A 617 37.66 47.25 -18.93
C GLY A 617 36.36 47.44 -19.73
N ARG A 618 35.38 46.55 -19.49
CA ARG A 618 34.04 46.86 -18.95
C ARG A 618 33.06 45.66 -18.99
N ARG A 619 32.59 45.32 -17.79
CA ARG A 619 31.19 45.00 -17.38
C ARG A 619 30.41 43.87 -18.09
N SER A 620 30.04 42.84 -17.32
CA SER A 620 28.64 42.64 -16.89
C SER A 620 28.48 41.60 -15.76
N SER A 621 27.98 42.10 -14.64
CA SER A 621 27.17 41.48 -13.58
C SER A 621 26.82 39.98 -13.67
N ARG A 622 27.36 39.17 -12.74
CA ARG A 622 26.67 37.98 -12.20
C ARG A 622 26.08 38.32 -10.83
N LYS A 623 24.81 38.00 -10.68
CA LYS A 623 23.91 38.31 -9.56
C LYS A 623 24.04 37.20 -8.52
N ALA A 624 24.48 37.52 -7.31
CA ALA A 624 24.49 36.60 -6.17
C ALA A 624 23.06 36.42 -5.60
N PRO A 625 22.72 35.24 -5.05
CA PRO A 625 21.43 35.01 -4.41
C PRO A 625 21.40 35.59 -2.97
N PRO A 626 20.21 36.00 -2.46
CA PRO A 626 20.10 36.68 -1.17
C PRO A 626 20.14 35.72 0.04
N PRO A 627 20.55 36.22 1.23
CA PRO A 627 20.57 35.44 2.46
C PRO A 627 19.16 35.28 3.06
N ARG A 628 18.80 34.06 3.48
CA ARG A 628 17.56 33.79 4.22
C ARG A 628 17.73 34.19 5.69
N THR A 629 16.84 35.04 6.16
CA THR A 629 16.71 35.50 7.54
C THR A 629 16.17 34.41 8.45
N SER A 630 16.82 34.29 9.60
CA SER A 630 16.41 33.56 10.80
C SER A 630 15.02 33.96 11.31
N ALA A 631 14.16 32.97 11.56
CA ALA A 631 12.99 33.12 12.42
C ALA A 631 13.24 32.38 13.74
N SER A 632 13.14 33.10 14.86
CA SER A 632 13.11 32.56 16.22
C SER A 632 11.65 32.24 16.62
N PRO A 633 11.43 31.38 17.64
CA PRO A 633 10.16 30.70 17.86
C PRO A 633 9.23 31.50 18.78
N VAL A 634 7.92 31.30 18.59
CA VAL A 634 6.87 31.45 19.59
C VAL A 634 5.97 30.22 19.51
#